data_AF-A0A9E3WAS5-F1
#
_entry.id   AF-A0A9E3WAS5-F1
#
_cell.length_a   1.000
_cell.length_b   1.000
_cell.length_c   1.000
_cell.angle_alpha   90.00
_cell.angle_beta   90.00
_cell.angle_gamma   90.00
#
_symmetry.space_group_name_H-M   'P 1'
#
loop_
_entity.id
_entity.type
_entity.pdbx_description
1 polymer ?
#
loop_
_entity_poly.entity_id
_entity_poly.type
_entity_poly.pdbx_seq_one_letter_code
_entity_poly.pdbx_strand_id
1 'polypeptide(L)'
;IPSEGLNILAVIIGFVLTAAVTQQIEKMLKIRWPSGRAVQIHDRHIQIVKRAKVEHEIDASQRVNVLLWRFKITRRSRVPKGWYMIACALEQDDHYVPVYTFISPADFDALKANPHFPLLQSKKEMKADSGYSDMRLAGEQRRLHTAENIRWMDGAEMTTEDFKTFLRSLQEQFPQWMPSVI
;
A
#
# COMPACT_ATOMS: atom_id res chain seq x y z
N ILE A 1 -34.84 30.40 -42.02
CA ILE A 1 -34.85 30.21 -40.55
C ILE A 1 -34.77 28.71 -40.26
N PRO A 2 -33.58 28.15 -40.00
CA PRO A 2 -33.45 26.85 -39.33
C PRO A 2 -32.36 26.88 -38.23
N SER A 3 -32.18 28.01 -37.54
CA SER A 3 -31.10 28.20 -36.55
C SER A 3 -31.43 27.68 -35.15
N GLU A 4 -32.72 27.52 -34.80
CA GLU A 4 -33.12 27.07 -33.45
C GLU A 4 -32.86 25.57 -33.22
N GLY A 5 -33.12 24.72 -34.22
CA GLY A 5 -32.88 23.27 -34.11
C GLY A 5 -31.39 22.90 -34.01
N LEU A 6 -30.52 23.68 -34.66
CA LEU A 6 -29.06 23.50 -34.61
C LEU A 6 -28.49 23.81 -33.22
N ASN A 7 -29.02 24.84 -32.54
CA ASN A 7 -28.57 25.21 -31.19
C ASN A 7 -28.97 24.17 -30.14
N ILE A 8 -30.18 23.62 -30.21
CA ILE A 8 -30.62 22.58 -29.25
C ILE A 8 -29.80 21.30 -29.44
N LEU A 9 -29.56 20.89 -30.70
CA LEU A 9 -28.73 19.73 -31.00
C LEU A 9 -27.29 19.90 -30.50
N ALA A 10 -26.70 21.09 -30.68
CA ALA A 10 -25.37 21.41 -30.19
C ALA A 10 -25.28 21.34 -28.65
N VAL A 11 -26.32 21.81 -27.95
CA VAL A 11 -26.39 21.72 -26.48
C VAL A 11 -26.46 20.26 -26.02
N ILE A 12 -27.31 19.44 -26.64
CA ILE A 12 -27.44 18.01 -26.29
C ILE A 12 -26.11 17.27 -26.54
N ILE A 13 -25.49 17.48 -27.70
CA ILE A 13 -24.19 16.89 -28.03
C ILE A 13 -23.12 17.34 -27.01
N GLY A 14 -23.11 18.62 -26.64
CA GLY A 14 -22.21 19.15 -25.63
C GLY A 14 -22.37 18.48 -24.25
N PHE A 15 -23.60 18.23 -23.81
CA PHE A 15 -23.87 17.51 -22.56
C PHE A 15 -23.38 16.06 -22.62
N VAL A 16 -23.64 15.35 -23.72
CA VAL A 16 -23.21 13.95 -23.90
C VAL A 16 -21.68 13.84 -23.91
N LEU A 17 -21.00 14.73 -24.65
CA LEU A 17 -19.53 14.79 -24.68
C LEU A 17 -18.95 15.10 -23.29
N THR A 18 -19.53 16.06 -22.58
CA THR A 18 -19.08 16.41 -21.23
C THR A 18 -19.24 15.25 -20.26
N ALA A 19 -20.38 14.53 -20.31
CA ALA A 19 -20.62 13.37 -19.48
C ALA A 19 -19.63 12.23 -19.78
N ALA A 20 -19.36 11.95 -21.06
CA ALA A 20 -18.40 10.93 -21.47
C ALA A 20 -16.96 11.26 -21.00
N VAL A 21 -16.53 12.52 -21.17
CA VAL A 21 -15.22 12.98 -20.71
C VAL A 21 -15.11 12.88 -19.19
N THR A 22 -16.13 13.34 -18.46
CA THR A 22 -16.17 13.27 -17.00
C THR A 22 -16.07 11.83 -16.50
N GLN A 23 -16.82 10.91 -17.12
CA GLN A 23 -16.81 9.49 -16.75
C GLN A 23 -15.44 8.85 -17.01
N GLN A 24 -14.78 9.22 -18.11
CA GLN A 24 -13.44 8.73 -18.42
C GLN A 24 -12.39 9.25 -17.43
N ILE A 25 -12.45 10.54 -17.09
CA ILE A 25 -11.57 11.15 -16.08
C ILE A 25 -11.79 10.49 -14.71
N GLU A 26 -13.04 10.29 -14.30
CA GLU A 26 -13.38 9.66 -13.03
C GLU A 26 -12.86 8.22 -12.96
N LYS A 27 -12.97 7.45 -14.05
CA LYS A 27 -12.44 6.09 -14.12
C LYS A 27 -10.91 6.09 -13.95
N MET A 28 -10.20 7.01 -14.60
CA MET A 28 -8.75 7.13 -14.47
C MET A 28 -8.33 7.57 -13.06
N LEU A 29 -9.05 8.53 -12.47
CA LEU A 29 -8.77 9.02 -11.11
C LEU A 29 -9.06 7.98 -10.04
N LYS A 30 -10.15 7.21 -10.16
CA LYS A 30 -10.50 6.13 -9.20
C LYS A 30 -9.48 5.00 -9.21
N ILE A 31 -8.87 4.72 -10.37
CA ILE A 31 -7.79 3.73 -10.47
C ILE A 31 -6.54 4.21 -9.72
N ARG A 32 -6.24 5.51 -9.76
CA ARG A 32 -5.02 6.09 -9.17
C ARG A 32 -5.20 6.75 -7.83
N TRP A 33 -6.40 6.73 -7.22
CA TRP A 33 -6.70 7.52 -6.03
C TRP A 33 -5.74 7.19 -4.88
N PRO A 34 -4.74 8.04 -4.61
CA PRO A 34 -3.78 7.76 -3.57
C PRO A 34 -4.45 8.02 -2.22
N SER A 35 -3.90 7.41 -1.17
CA SER A 35 -4.35 7.61 0.22
C SER A 35 -4.36 9.08 0.69
N GLY A 36 -3.81 10.01 -0.11
CA GLY A 36 -3.54 11.39 0.26
C GLY A 36 -2.35 11.53 1.22
N ARG A 37 -1.68 10.40 1.51
CA ARG A 37 -0.47 10.31 2.31
C ARG A 37 0.73 10.14 1.40
N ALA A 38 1.82 10.80 1.76
CA ALA A 38 3.11 10.68 1.10
C ALA A 38 4.14 10.22 2.12
N VAL A 39 5.06 9.36 1.70
CA VAL A 39 6.22 8.96 2.50
C VAL A 39 7.37 9.88 2.13
N GLN A 40 8.06 10.42 3.12
CA GLN A 40 9.28 11.19 2.95
C GLN A 40 10.41 10.49 3.69
N ILE A 41 11.53 10.30 2.99
CA ILE A 41 12.75 9.71 3.54
C ILE A 41 13.78 10.83 3.63
N HIS A 42 14.28 11.06 4.84
CA HIS A 42 15.39 11.94 5.13
C HIS A 42 16.49 11.14 5.84
N ASP A 43 17.71 11.68 5.88
CA ASP A 43 18.86 10.99 6.47
C ASP A 43 18.64 10.56 7.93
N ARG A 44 17.80 11.28 8.67
CA ARG A 44 17.56 11.07 10.09
C ARG A 44 16.14 10.63 10.43
N HIS A 45 15.19 10.76 9.51
CA HIS A 45 13.80 10.48 9.81
C HIS A 45 13.04 10.00 8.59
N ILE A 46 12.14 9.05 8.83
CA ILE A 46 11.20 8.56 7.81
C ILE A 46 9.80 8.87 8.31
N GLN A 47 9.02 9.58 7.50
CA GLN A 47 7.73 10.11 7.93
C GLN A 47 6.63 9.93 6.91
N ILE A 48 5.40 9.78 7.40
CA ILE A 48 4.17 9.84 6.61
C ILE A 48 3.55 11.22 6.80
N VAL A 49 3.34 11.93 5.69
CA VAL A 49 2.75 13.27 5.67
C VAL A 49 1.40 13.22 4.96
N LYS A 50 0.39 13.88 5.56
CA LYS A 50 -0.94 14.08 4.97
C LYS A 50 -1.31 15.54 5.06
N ARG A 51 -1.59 16.18 3.92
CA ARG A 51 -1.94 17.61 3.85
C ARG A 51 -0.95 18.51 4.61
N ALA A 52 0.35 18.29 4.38
CA ALA A 52 1.46 18.99 5.04
C ALA A 52 1.57 18.80 6.58
N LYS A 53 0.79 17.90 7.18
CA LYS A 53 0.94 17.49 8.58
C LYS A 53 1.62 16.13 8.66
N VAL A 54 2.64 16.01 9.51
CA VAL A 54 3.25 14.72 9.86
C VAL A 54 2.25 13.91 10.69
N GLU A 55 1.91 12.71 10.24
CA GLU A 55 1.05 11.76 10.97
C GLU A 55 1.88 10.72 11.72
N HIS A 56 2.98 10.25 11.11
CA HIS A 56 3.89 9.27 11.69
C HIS A 56 5.33 9.63 11.34
N GLU A 57 6.25 9.37 12.27
CA GLU A 57 7.68 9.64 12.12
C GLU A 57 8.47 8.54 12.84
N ILE A 58 9.60 8.16 12.26
CA ILE A 58 10.58 7.21 12.80
C ILE A 58 11.94 7.89 12.77
N ASP A 59 12.66 7.88 13.90
CA ASP A 59 14.04 8.35 13.99
C ASP A 59 15.00 7.25 13.53
N ALA A 60 15.69 7.52 12.43
CA ALA A 60 16.63 6.61 11.80
C ALA A 60 17.94 6.41 12.59
N SER A 61 18.20 7.23 13.61
CA SER A 61 19.37 7.06 14.48
C SER A 61 19.20 5.95 15.51
N GLN A 62 17.97 5.47 15.72
CA GLN A 62 17.69 4.41 16.68
C GLN A 62 17.37 3.08 15.99
N ARG A 63 17.13 2.03 16.79
CA ARG A 63 16.79 0.71 16.26
C ARG A 63 15.36 0.70 15.71
N VAL A 64 15.23 0.42 14.43
CA VAL A 64 13.95 0.25 13.74
C VAL A 64 13.74 -1.23 13.45
N ASN A 65 12.54 -1.73 13.72
CA ASN A 65 12.12 -3.07 13.30
C ASN A 65 11.39 -2.97 11.96
N VAL A 66 11.81 -3.77 10.98
CA VAL A 66 11.15 -3.82 9.67
C VAL A 66 10.22 -5.04 9.65
N LEU A 67 8.93 -4.78 9.40
CA LEU A 67 7.90 -5.79 9.24
C LEU A 67 7.49 -5.84 7.78
N LEU A 68 7.68 -6.98 7.14
CA LEU A 68 7.26 -7.25 5.77
C LEU A 68 6.17 -8.32 5.78
N TRP A 69 5.10 -8.14 5.02
CA TRP A 69 4.05 -9.16 4.90
C TRP A 69 3.24 -9.01 3.63
N ARG A 70 2.49 -10.06 3.30
CA ARG A 70 1.56 -10.06 2.17
C ARG A 70 0.26 -10.79 2.48
N PHE A 71 -0.79 -10.48 1.73
CA PHE A 71 -1.96 -11.34 1.61
C PHE A 71 -2.65 -11.19 0.24
N LYS A 72 -3.45 -12.18 -0.11
CA LYS A 72 -4.20 -12.21 -1.38
C LYS A 72 -5.51 -11.43 -1.26
N ILE A 73 -5.78 -10.52 -2.19
CA ILE A 73 -7.02 -9.76 -2.26
C ILE A 73 -8.17 -10.65 -2.71
N THR A 74 -9.17 -10.78 -1.84
CA THR A 74 -10.39 -11.54 -2.13
C THR A 74 -11.52 -10.65 -2.63
N ARG A 75 -11.70 -9.46 -2.04
CA ARG A 75 -12.76 -8.49 -2.39
C ARG A 75 -12.27 -7.05 -2.22
N ARG A 76 -12.14 -6.31 -3.33
CA ARG A 76 -11.93 -4.86 -3.34
C ARG A 76 -12.40 -4.28 -4.67
N SER A 77 -13.07 -3.13 -4.66
CA SER A 77 -13.66 -2.53 -5.87
C SER A 77 -12.62 -2.04 -6.89
N ARG A 78 -11.42 -1.66 -6.42
CA ARG A 78 -10.37 -1.03 -7.25
C ARG A 78 -9.15 -1.89 -7.54
N VAL A 79 -9.07 -3.09 -6.96
CA VAL A 79 -7.94 -4.00 -7.14
C VAL A 79 -8.47 -5.33 -7.65
N PRO A 80 -7.94 -5.90 -8.74
CA PRO A 80 -8.44 -7.16 -9.26
C PRO A 80 -8.33 -8.29 -8.24
N LYS A 81 -9.31 -9.19 -8.26
CA LYS A 81 -9.31 -10.37 -7.38
C LYS A 81 -8.05 -11.21 -7.64
N GLY A 82 -7.44 -11.66 -6.56
CA GLY A 82 -6.27 -12.53 -6.62
C GLY A 82 -4.92 -11.81 -6.70
N TRP A 83 -4.91 -10.48 -6.82
CA TRP A 83 -3.72 -9.67 -6.61
C TRP A 83 -3.23 -9.78 -5.17
N TYR A 84 -1.97 -9.43 -4.94
CA TYR A 84 -1.41 -9.34 -3.59
C TYR A 84 -1.44 -7.91 -3.10
N MET A 85 -1.74 -7.74 -1.82
CA MET A 85 -1.25 -6.61 -1.04
C MET A 85 0.10 -7.01 -0.48
N ILE A 86 1.11 -6.18 -0.69
CA ILE A 86 2.41 -6.30 -0.01
C ILE A 86 2.65 -5.02 0.79
N ALA A 87 3.19 -5.17 1.99
CA ALA A 87 3.44 -4.06 2.89
C ALA A 87 4.79 -4.16 3.58
N CYS A 88 5.32 -2.99 3.90
CA CYS A 88 6.47 -2.77 4.75
C CYS A 88 6.07 -1.79 5.83
N ALA A 89 6.23 -2.15 7.10
CA ALA A 89 6.10 -1.22 8.20
C ALA A 89 7.43 -1.08 8.93
N LEU A 90 7.82 0.16 9.15
CA LEU A 90 8.89 0.52 10.07
C LEU A 90 8.28 0.70 11.45
N GLU A 91 8.77 -0.04 12.44
CA GLU A 91 8.28 -0.05 13.81
C GLU A 91 9.37 0.43 14.78
N GLN A 92 9.04 1.42 15.62
CA GLN A 92 9.90 1.97 16.67
C GLN A 92 9.02 2.42 17.83
N ASP A 93 9.27 1.93 19.04
CA ASP A 93 8.53 2.33 20.27
C ASP A 93 7.01 2.39 20.08
N ASP A 94 6.41 1.33 19.55
CA ASP A 94 4.98 1.21 19.21
C ASP A 94 4.46 2.22 18.16
N HIS A 95 5.33 2.99 17.51
CA HIS A 95 5.02 3.81 16.35
C HIS A 95 5.28 3.01 15.07
N TYR A 96 4.39 3.17 14.10
CA TYR A 96 4.46 2.46 12.83
C TYR A 96 4.40 3.45 11.67
N VAL A 97 5.27 3.24 10.68
CA VAL A 97 5.19 3.87 9.35
C VAL A 97 4.87 2.77 8.33
N PRO A 98 3.57 2.42 8.16
CA PRO A 98 3.17 1.38 7.22
C PRO A 98 3.03 1.93 5.80
N VAL A 99 3.74 1.28 4.89
CA VAL A 99 3.77 1.57 3.46
C VAL A 99 3.33 0.34 2.70
N TYR A 100 2.49 0.48 1.68
CA TYR A 100 1.98 -0.67 0.95
C TYR A 100 1.66 -0.39 -0.51
N THR A 101 1.58 -1.48 -1.28
CA THR A 101 1.15 -1.45 -2.68
C THR A 101 0.30 -2.68 -3.02
N PHE A 102 -0.38 -2.61 -4.15
CA PHE A 102 -1.08 -3.74 -4.76
C PHE A 102 -0.33 -4.19 -6.00
N ILE A 103 -0.01 -5.46 -6.06
CA ILE A 103 0.83 -6.03 -7.11
C ILE A 103 0.17 -7.28 -7.72
N SER A 104 0.34 -7.47 -9.03
CA SER A 104 -0.12 -8.68 -9.69
C SER A 104 0.70 -9.89 -9.21
N PRO A 105 0.17 -11.12 -9.27
CA PRO A 105 0.95 -12.31 -8.90
C PRO A 105 2.22 -12.46 -9.74
N ALA A 106 2.13 -12.19 -11.05
CA ALA A 106 3.27 -12.29 -11.96
C ALA A 106 4.39 -11.30 -11.60
N ASP A 107 4.04 -10.05 -11.29
CA ASP A 107 5.01 -9.03 -10.89
C ASP A 107 5.62 -9.36 -9.52
N PHE A 108 4.83 -9.92 -8.60
CA PHE A 108 5.32 -10.33 -7.29
C PHE A 108 6.29 -11.51 -7.38
N ASP A 109 6.02 -12.50 -8.24
CA ASP A 109 6.92 -13.61 -8.49
C ASP A 109 8.23 -13.11 -9.14
N ALA A 110 8.15 -12.12 -10.03
CA ALA A 110 9.31 -11.49 -10.66
C ALA A 110 10.23 -10.75 -9.67
N LEU A 111 9.70 -10.24 -8.56
CA LEU A 111 10.50 -9.64 -7.48
C LEU A 111 11.40 -10.66 -6.76
N LYS A 112 11.09 -11.96 -6.83
CA LYS A 112 11.75 -13.03 -6.06
C LYS A 112 11.79 -12.78 -4.54
N ALA A 113 10.96 -11.87 -4.04
CA ALA A 113 10.94 -11.46 -2.64
C ALA A 113 10.04 -12.35 -1.74
N ASN A 114 9.51 -13.46 -2.29
CA ASN A 114 8.63 -14.40 -1.57
C ASN A 114 9.12 -14.77 -0.15
N PRO A 115 10.41 -15.09 0.08
CA PRO A 115 10.91 -15.42 1.42
C PRO A 115 10.84 -14.27 2.43
N HIS A 116 10.83 -13.02 1.95
CA HIS A 116 10.84 -11.83 2.78
C HIS A 116 9.45 -11.28 3.07
N PHE A 117 8.43 -11.69 2.31
CA PHE A 117 7.05 -11.31 2.52
C PHE A 117 6.23 -12.53 2.98
N PRO A 118 6.29 -12.90 4.29
CA PRO A 118 5.48 -13.97 4.83
C PRO A 118 3.99 -13.69 4.59
N LEU A 119 3.25 -14.78 4.37
CA LEU A 119 1.79 -14.70 4.25
C LEU A 119 1.20 -14.34 5.62
N LEU A 120 0.42 -13.27 5.67
CA LEU A 120 -0.38 -12.94 6.84
C LEU A 120 -1.51 -13.96 6.95
N GLN A 121 -1.43 -14.83 7.96
CA GLN A 121 -2.44 -15.84 8.22
C GLN A 121 -3.72 -15.17 8.70
N SER A 122 -4.86 -15.80 8.44
CA SER A 122 -6.11 -15.34 9.04
C SER A 122 -6.13 -15.67 10.53
N LYS A 123 -6.82 -14.84 11.33
CA LYS A 123 -7.06 -15.12 12.76
C LYS A 123 -7.73 -16.47 13.02
N LYS A 124 -8.44 -17.03 12.02
CA LYS A 124 -9.06 -18.36 12.11
C LYS A 124 -8.01 -19.47 11.97
N GLU A 125 -7.10 -19.35 11.01
CA GLU A 125 -5.99 -20.30 10.81
C GLU A 125 -5.06 -20.32 12.02
N MET A 126 -4.72 -19.15 12.57
CA MET A 126 -3.89 -19.06 13.79
C MET A 126 -4.48 -19.80 15.01
N LYS A 127 -5.82 -19.87 15.12
CA LYS A 127 -6.47 -20.62 16.22
C LYS A 127 -6.40 -22.12 16.01
N ALA A 128 -6.46 -22.58 14.75
CA ALA A 128 -6.40 -23.99 14.40
C ALA A 128 -4.99 -24.56 14.60
N ASP A 129 -3.95 -23.78 14.34
CA ASP A 129 -2.54 -24.20 14.42
C ASP A 129 -1.91 -24.06 15.82
N SER A 130 -2.71 -23.79 16.86
CA SER A 130 -2.27 -23.50 18.23
C SER A 130 -1.65 -24.67 19.02
N GLY A 131 -1.12 -25.68 18.33
CA GLY A 131 -0.28 -26.72 18.93
C GLY A 131 1.01 -26.13 19.53
N TYR A 132 1.55 -26.82 20.54
CA TYR A 132 2.70 -26.40 21.38
C TYR A 132 3.97 -25.98 20.61
N SER A 133 4.06 -26.31 19.32
CA SER A 133 5.24 -26.15 18.47
C SER A 133 5.48 -24.72 17.99
N ASP A 134 4.54 -23.78 18.16
CA ASP A 134 4.58 -22.55 17.37
C ASP A 134 4.33 -21.22 18.09
N MET A 135 4.79 -21.10 19.33
CA MET A 135 4.73 -19.83 20.07
C MET A 135 5.48 -18.69 19.35
N ARG A 136 6.55 -19.02 18.61
CA ARG A 136 7.35 -18.01 17.89
C ARG A 136 6.62 -17.46 16.68
N LEU A 137 6.07 -18.30 15.79
CA LEU A 137 5.31 -17.78 14.64
C LEU A 137 4.00 -17.14 15.10
N ALA A 138 3.39 -17.62 16.19
CA ALA A 138 2.23 -16.95 16.78
C ALA A 138 2.55 -15.51 17.23
N GLY A 139 3.73 -15.28 17.82
CA GLY A 139 4.22 -13.95 18.17
C GLY A 139 4.48 -13.06 16.95
N GLU A 140 5.11 -13.61 15.92
CA GLU A 140 5.37 -12.91 14.66
C GLU A 140 4.07 -12.50 13.95
N GLN A 141 3.13 -13.43 13.76
CA GLN A 141 1.82 -13.17 13.16
C GLN A 141 1.00 -12.16 13.97
N ARG A 142 1.11 -12.16 15.31
CA ARG A 142 0.47 -11.13 16.15
C ARG A 142 1.02 -9.74 15.84
N ARG A 143 2.34 -9.58 15.69
CA ARG A 143 2.95 -8.29 15.30
C ARG A 143 2.52 -7.87 13.90
N LEU A 144 2.50 -8.79 12.94
CA LEU A 144 2.04 -8.51 11.58
C LEU A 144 0.55 -8.11 11.55
N HIS A 145 -0.30 -8.72 12.38
CA HIS A 145 -1.70 -8.30 12.51
C HIS A 145 -1.84 -6.90 13.12
N THR A 146 -1.01 -6.52 14.10
CA THR A 146 -0.98 -5.16 14.63
C THR A 146 -0.60 -4.17 13.54
N ALA A 147 0.50 -4.41 12.84
CA ALA A 147 0.96 -3.59 11.71
C ALA A 147 -0.10 -3.51 10.59
N GLU A 148 -0.80 -4.60 10.30
CA GLU A 148 -1.90 -4.62 9.32
C GLU A 148 -3.09 -3.75 9.73
N ASN A 149 -3.48 -3.77 11.01
CA ASN A 149 -4.56 -2.91 11.50
C ASN A 149 -4.15 -1.43 11.35
N ILE A 150 -2.90 -1.08 11.66
CA ILE A 150 -2.41 0.28 11.52
C ILE A 150 -2.30 0.67 10.04
N ARG A 151 -1.81 -0.22 9.17
CA ARG A 151 -1.80 -0.02 7.71
C ARG A 151 -3.21 0.27 7.17
N TRP A 152 -4.25 -0.38 7.69
CA TRP A 152 -5.62 -0.12 7.27
C TRP A 152 -6.08 1.31 7.56
N MET A 153 -5.70 1.86 8.71
CA MET A 153 -6.09 3.21 9.15
C MET A 153 -5.19 4.29 8.55
N ASP A 154 -3.88 4.06 8.61
CA ASP A 154 -2.85 5.07 8.46
C ASP A 154 -1.81 4.76 7.39
N GLY A 155 -1.95 3.63 6.71
CA GLY A 155 -1.05 3.21 5.64
C GLY A 155 -0.95 4.23 4.51
N ALA A 156 0.29 4.49 4.10
CA ALA A 156 0.60 5.19 2.86
C ALA A 156 0.61 4.18 1.71
N GLU A 157 -0.41 4.29 0.86
CA GLU A 157 -0.44 3.56 -0.40
C GLU A 157 0.42 4.25 -1.45
N MET A 158 1.19 3.47 -2.19
CA MET A 158 2.02 3.93 -3.30
C MET A 158 1.91 3.00 -4.51
N THR A 159 2.45 3.45 -5.65
CA THR A 159 2.54 2.59 -6.83
C THR A 159 3.56 1.47 -6.61
N THR A 160 3.52 0.41 -7.42
CA THR A 160 4.50 -0.68 -7.37
C THR A 160 5.94 -0.19 -7.56
N GLU A 161 6.17 0.76 -8.48
CA GLU A 161 7.51 1.29 -8.74
C GLU A 161 8.02 2.18 -7.60
N ASP A 162 7.13 3.01 -7.03
CA ASP A 162 7.47 3.79 -5.84
C ASP A 162 7.78 2.89 -4.64
N PHE A 163 7.06 1.77 -4.50
CA PHE A 163 7.31 0.78 -3.45
C PHE A 163 8.67 0.09 -3.61
N LYS A 164 9.04 -0.29 -4.83
CA LYS A 164 10.38 -0.83 -5.12
C LYS A 164 11.45 0.21 -4.81
N THR A 165 11.22 1.47 -5.20
CA THR A 165 12.14 2.58 -4.93
C THR A 165 12.30 2.80 -3.43
N PHE A 166 11.20 2.80 -2.68
CA PHE A 166 11.20 2.90 -1.22
C PHE A 166 12.04 1.79 -0.58
N LEU A 167 11.81 0.53 -0.96
CA LEU A 167 12.58 -0.59 -0.41
C LEU A 167 14.07 -0.50 -0.74
N ARG A 168 14.41 -0.10 -1.97
CA ARG A 168 15.80 0.11 -2.39
C ARG A 168 16.46 1.24 -1.57
N SER A 169 15.76 2.36 -1.39
CA SER A 169 16.26 3.46 -0.55
C SER A 169 16.50 3.02 0.89
N LEU A 170 15.63 2.18 1.46
CA LEU A 170 15.87 1.60 2.79
C LEU A 170 17.12 0.69 2.83
N GLN A 171 17.34 -0.12 1.79
CA GLN A 171 18.52 -0.98 1.71
C GLN A 171 19.82 -0.20 1.52
N GLU A 172 19.79 0.86 0.72
CA GLU A 172 20.96 1.71 0.45
C GLU A 172 21.32 2.58 1.66
N GLN A 173 20.32 3.20 2.31
CA GLN A 173 20.55 4.13 3.42
C GLN A 173 20.64 3.43 4.78
N PHE A 174 19.92 2.33 4.97
CA PHE A 174 19.80 1.63 6.25
C PHE A 174 19.98 0.10 6.09
N PRO A 175 21.13 -0.36 5.56
CA PRO A 175 21.38 -1.78 5.30
C PRO A 175 21.29 -2.66 6.56
N GLN A 176 21.53 -2.10 7.74
CA GLN A 176 21.43 -2.80 9.02
C GLN A 176 19.99 -3.19 9.42
N TRP A 177 18.97 -2.57 8.82
CA TRP A 177 17.56 -2.87 9.12
C TRP A 177 16.96 -3.88 8.15
N MET A 178 17.40 -3.84 6.89
CA MET A 178 16.77 -4.55 5.80
C MET A 178 17.45 -5.91 5.58
N PRO A 179 16.66 -6.98 5.35
CA PRO A 179 17.22 -8.16 4.73
C PRO A 179 17.65 -7.82 3.28
N SER A 180 18.60 -8.58 2.73
CA SER A 180 18.98 -8.51 1.31
C SER A 180 17.85 -9.07 0.44
N VAL A 181 16.82 -8.25 0.19
CA VAL A 181 15.53 -8.63 -0.43
C VAL A 181 15.49 -8.38 -1.95
N ILE A 182 16.23 -7.39 -2.46
CA ILE A 182 16.11 -6.85 -3.83
C ILE A 182 17.51 -6.52 -4.36
#